data_AF-A0A5C7H9B4-F1
#
_entry.id   AF-A0A5C7H9B4-F1
#
_cell.length_a   1.000
_cell.length_b   1.000
_cell.length_c   1.000
_cell.angle_alpha   90.00
_cell.angle_beta   90.00
_cell.angle_gamma   90.00
#
_symmetry.space_group_name_H-M   'P 1'
#
loop_
_entity.id
_entity.type
_entity.pdbx_description
1 polymer ?
#
loop_
_entity_poly.entity_id
_entity_poly.type
_entity_poly.pdbx_seq_one_letter_code
_entity_poly.pdbx_strand_id
1 'polypeptide(L)'
;MEENPGQEPLLATYHHQYEYYTRKISDLLLSSVKWVLIILMWVVFVAWVVLIFLYPLNSVNYWVKDLCNHTLETFLGIEGAVFLIFSGPILVIAFLSIPYLIISRKQQLHHHAKKNSGKYGWSHRLSTFPVLVDGPFGVVSAAEVIGILSVIVFVIWAVFVYALRDLTIFDEAELTKETIM
;
A
#
# COMPACT_ATOMS: atom_id res chain seq x y z
N MET A 1 12.71 11.80 67.18
CA MET A 1 12.33 10.93 66.06
C MET A 1 12.89 11.62 64.83
N GLU A 2 14.13 11.28 64.45
CA GLU A 2 14.81 11.92 63.32
C GLU A 2 14.30 11.29 62.03
N GLU A 3 13.54 12.03 61.24
CA GLU A 3 13.26 11.65 59.86
C GLU A 3 14.54 11.84 59.04
N ASN A 4 15.10 10.72 58.56
CA ASN A 4 16.21 10.69 57.63
C ASN A 4 15.68 11.02 56.22
N PRO A 5 16.03 12.17 55.62
CA PRO A 5 15.50 12.61 54.32
C PRO A 5 16.10 11.88 53.12
N GLY A 6 16.89 10.82 53.33
CA GLY A 6 17.70 10.18 52.29
C GLY A 6 17.19 8.86 51.72
N GLN A 7 16.02 8.36 52.11
CA GLN A 7 15.51 7.07 51.63
C GLN A 7 14.22 7.24 50.83
N GLU A 8 14.35 7.69 49.57
CA GLU A 8 13.35 7.32 48.57
C GLU A 8 13.26 5.79 48.53
N PRO A 9 12.06 5.19 48.59
CA PRO A 9 11.91 3.75 48.69
C PRO A 9 12.53 3.09 47.45
N LEU A 10 13.62 2.36 47.62
CA LEU A 10 14.35 1.67 46.53
C LEU A 10 13.43 0.77 45.67
N LEU A 11 12.32 0.30 46.24
CA LEU A 11 11.27 -0.44 45.54
C LEU A 11 10.51 0.41 44.51
N ALA A 12 10.27 1.70 44.80
CA ALA A 12 9.66 2.62 43.85
C ALA A 12 10.61 2.87 42.65
N THR A 13 11.91 3.00 42.90
CA THR A 13 12.94 3.10 41.85
C THR A 13 12.97 1.85 40.97
N TYR A 14 12.92 0.66 41.58
CA TYR A 14 12.87 -0.61 40.84
C TYR A 14 11.60 -0.77 40.01
N HIS A 15 10.43 -0.42 40.56
CA HIS A 15 9.15 -0.49 39.85
C HIS A 15 9.16 0.46 38.65
N HIS A 16 9.68 1.68 38.83
CA HIS A 16 9.78 2.68 37.78
C HIS A 16 10.77 2.28 36.68
N GLN A 17 11.86 1.59 37.04
CA GLN A 17 12.84 1.06 36.10
C GLN A 17 12.28 -0.14 35.32
N TYR A 18 11.59 -1.07 35.99
CA TYR A 18 10.95 -2.21 35.34
C TYR A 18 9.87 -1.76 34.34
N GLU A 19 9.00 -0.84 34.74
CA GLU A 19 7.95 -0.27 33.89
C GLU A 19 8.54 0.49 32.69
N TYR A 20 9.67 1.17 32.87
CA TYR A 20 10.39 1.81 31.77
C TYR A 20 10.95 0.79 30.76
N TYR A 21 11.55 -0.30 31.23
CA TYR A 21 12.11 -1.34 30.36
C TYR A 21 11.03 -2.09 29.59
N THR A 22 9.96 -2.53 30.26
CA THR A 22 8.83 -3.21 29.61
C THR A 22 8.16 -2.32 28.58
N ARG A 23 7.97 -1.04 28.89
CA ARG A 23 7.45 -0.04 27.96
C ARG A 23 8.36 0.15 26.76
N LYS A 24 9.67 0.30 26.96
CA LYS A 24 10.65 0.45 25.86
C LYS A 24 10.63 -0.76 24.92
N ILE A 25 10.53 -1.98 25.46
CA ILE A 25 10.41 -3.21 24.65
C ILE A 25 9.09 -3.18 23.85
N SER A 26 7.97 -2.81 24.49
CA SER A 26 6.68 -2.72 23.81
C SER A 26 6.68 -1.69 22.68
N ASP A 27 7.33 -0.54 22.86
CA ASP A 27 7.45 0.50 21.84
C ASP A 27 8.29 0.03 20.64
N LEU A 28 9.36 -0.74 20.89
CA LEU A 28 10.18 -1.35 19.84
C LEU A 28 9.41 -2.41 19.06
N LEU A 29 8.69 -3.30 19.75
CA LEU A 29 7.84 -4.31 19.10
C LEU A 29 6.74 -3.64 18.26
N LEU A 30 6.10 -2.62 18.80
CA LEU A 30 5.06 -1.85 18.12
C LEU A 30 5.62 -1.15 16.87
N SER A 31 6.86 -0.67 16.93
CA SER A 31 7.60 -0.12 15.79
C SER A 31 7.90 -1.18 14.73
N SER A 32 8.41 -2.36 15.13
CA SER A 32 8.69 -3.44 14.20
C SER A 32 7.44 -3.93 13.47
N VAL A 33 6.34 -4.15 14.21
CA VAL A 33 5.05 -4.56 13.63
C VAL A 33 4.56 -3.53 12.61
N LYS A 34 4.70 -2.24 12.90
CA LYS A 34 4.36 -1.17 11.96
C LYS A 34 5.16 -1.27 10.66
N TRP A 35 6.47 -1.47 10.74
CA TRP A 35 7.32 -1.61 9.56
C TRP A 35 6.96 -2.84 8.74
N VAL A 36 6.73 -3.98 9.40
CA VAL A 36 6.27 -5.21 8.72
C VAL A 36 4.98 -4.95 7.96
N LEU A 37 4.03 -4.23 8.58
CA LEU A 37 2.74 -3.94 7.98
C LEU A 37 2.85 -2.99 6.78
N ILE A 38 3.74 -1.99 6.85
CA ILE A 38 4.07 -1.11 5.72
C ILE A 38 4.67 -1.94 4.58
N ILE A 39 5.68 -2.78 4.87
CA ILE A 39 6.35 -3.60 3.85
C ILE A 39 5.34 -4.55 3.20
N LEU A 40 4.49 -5.21 4.00
CA LEU A 40 3.48 -6.11 3.49
C LEU A 40 2.49 -5.40 2.55
N MET A 41 1.99 -4.21 2.92
CA MET A 41 1.13 -3.41 2.05
C MET A 41 1.83 -3.03 0.74
N TRP A 42 3.09 -2.59 0.82
CA TRP A 42 3.88 -2.23 -0.36
C TRP A 42 4.11 -3.42 -1.28
N VAL A 43 4.42 -4.60 -0.73
CA VAL A 43 4.60 -5.83 -1.51
C VAL A 43 3.31 -6.20 -2.24
N VAL A 44 2.17 -6.18 -1.55
CA VAL A 44 0.85 -6.46 -2.15
C VAL A 44 0.53 -5.44 -3.24
N PHE A 45 0.76 -4.16 -2.98
CA PHE A 45 0.49 -3.08 -3.93
C PHE A 45 1.35 -3.20 -5.19
N VAL A 46 2.66 -3.39 -5.03
CA VAL A 46 3.60 -3.51 -6.17
C VAL A 46 3.31 -4.76 -6.98
N ALA A 47 3.08 -5.91 -6.33
CA ALA A 47 2.73 -7.15 -7.02
C ALA A 47 1.44 -6.97 -7.85
N TRP A 48 0.44 -6.27 -7.29
CA TRP A 48 -0.80 -5.98 -7.98
C TRP A 48 -0.64 -5.00 -9.16
N VAL A 49 0.15 -3.93 -9.00
CA VAL A 49 0.46 -2.99 -10.09
C VAL A 49 1.21 -3.70 -11.22
N VAL A 50 2.19 -4.54 -10.88
CA VAL A 50 2.92 -5.35 -11.87
C VAL A 50 1.97 -6.29 -12.60
N LEU A 51 1.05 -6.95 -11.90
CA LEU A 51 0.04 -7.81 -12.51
C LEU A 51 -0.82 -7.03 -13.52
N ILE A 52 -1.28 -5.83 -13.18
CA ILE A 52 -2.06 -4.98 -14.09
C ILE A 52 -1.24 -4.57 -15.30
N PHE A 53 0.02 -4.17 -15.10
CA PHE A 53 0.89 -3.74 -16.19
C PHE A 53 1.23 -4.88 -17.15
N LEU A 54 1.35 -6.10 -16.62
CA LEU A 54 1.60 -7.30 -17.41
C LEU A 54 0.33 -7.95 -17.97
N TYR A 55 -0.87 -7.58 -17.49
CA TYR A 55 -2.14 -8.16 -17.94
C TYR A 55 -2.33 -8.18 -19.48
N PRO A 56 -1.89 -7.16 -20.24
CA PRO A 56 -1.99 -7.18 -21.70
C PRO A 56 -1.13 -8.26 -22.37
N LEU A 57 -0.12 -8.82 -21.70
CA LEU A 57 0.71 -9.89 -22.26
C LEU A 57 -0.10 -11.19 -22.36
N ASN A 58 0.07 -11.92 -23.47
CA ASN A 58 -0.66 -13.17 -23.75
C ASN A 58 -0.54 -14.20 -22.62
N SER A 59 0.66 -14.38 -22.06
CA SER A 59 0.89 -15.31 -20.96
C SER A 59 0.07 -14.91 -19.73
N VAL A 60 0.19 -13.67 -19.26
CA VAL A 60 -0.52 -13.22 -18.06
C VAL A 60 -2.03 -13.18 -18.28
N ASN A 61 -2.48 -12.77 -19.47
CA ASN A 61 -3.90 -12.80 -19.82
C ASN A 61 -4.49 -14.22 -19.75
N TYR A 62 -3.78 -15.21 -20.28
CA TYR A 62 -4.18 -16.61 -20.22
C TYR A 62 -4.24 -17.11 -18.78
N TRP A 63 -3.20 -16.86 -17.99
CA TRP A 63 -3.15 -17.24 -16.57
C TRP A 63 -4.27 -16.60 -15.74
N VAL A 64 -4.58 -15.32 -15.99
CA VAL A 64 -5.67 -14.63 -15.29
C VAL A 64 -7.04 -15.22 -15.69
N LYS A 65 -7.24 -15.51 -16.98
CA LYS A 65 -8.47 -16.17 -17.45
C LYS A 65 -8.64 -17.57 -16.87
N ASP A 66 -7.56 -18.34 -16.83
CA ASP A 66 -7.53 -19.68 -16.24
C ASP A 66 -7.89 -19.63 -14.75
N LEU A 67 -7.30 -18.70 -14.00
CA LEU A 67 -7.65 -18.45 -12.59
C LEU A 67 -9.13 -18.06 -12.42
N CYS A 68 -9.67 -17.19 -13.28
CA CYS A 68 -11.10 -16.86 -13.27
C CYS A 68 -11.97 -18.10 -13.56
N ASN A 69 -11.57 -18.94 -14.50
CA ASN A 69 -12.30 -20.16 -14.86
C ASN A 69 -12.30 -21.18 -13.73
N HIS A 70 -11.20 -21.31 -12.97
CA HIS A 70 -11.20 -22.11 -11.75
C HIS A 70 -12.14 -21.57 -10.65
N THR A 71 -12.43 -20.28 -10.69
CA THR A 71 -13.33 -19.62 -9.74
C THR A 71 -14.82 -19.73 -10.16
N LEU A 72 -15.12 -20.26 -11.35
CA LEU A 72 -16.51 -20.49 -11.84
C LEU A 72 -17.35 -21.36 -10.90
N GLU A 73 -16.72 -22.32 -10.22
CA GLU A 73 -17.40 -23.21 -9.26
C GLU A 73 -17.69 -22.52 -7.92
N THR A 74 -17.16 -21.30 -7.72
CA THR A 74 -17.39 -20.50 -6.52
C THR A 74 -18.66 -19.66 -6.67
N PHE A 75 -19.35 -19.39 -5.56
CA PHE A 75 -20.57 -18.58 -5.50
C PHE A 75 -20.47 -17.18 -6.17
N LEU A 76 -19.26 -16.66 -6.36
CA LEU A 76 -18.99 -15.34 -6.94
C LEU A 76 -19.06 -15.29 -8.48
N GLY A 77 -18.95 -16.43 -9.17
CA GLY A 77 -18.90 -16.49 -10.64
C GLY A 77 -17.71 -15.75 -11.26
N ILE A 78 -17.70 -15.64 -12.60
CA ILE A 78 -16.61 -14.97 -13.35
C ILE A 78 -16.52 -13.48 -12.99
N GLU A 79 -17.65 -12.79 -12.93
CA GLU A 79 -17.70 -11.34 -12.63
C GLU A 79 -17.11 -11.05 -11.25
N GLY A 80 -17.44 -11.87 -10.26
CA GLY A 80 -16.87 -11.74 -8.92
C GLY A 80 -15.38 -12.11 -8.88
N ALA A 81 -14.92 -13.07 -9.69
CA ALA A 81 -13.49 -13.40 -9.80
C ALA A 81 -12.67 -12.25 -10.41
N VAL A 82 -13.18 -11.64 -11.49
CA VAL A 82 -12.58 -10.45 -12.10
C VAL A 82 -12.53 -9.32 -11.08
N PHE A 83 -13.63 -9.06 -10.38
CA PHE A 83 -13.67 -8.07 -9.31
C PHE A 83 -12.63 -8.36 -8.22
N LEU A 84 -12.46 -9.62 -7.80
CA LEU A 84 -11.51 -10.00 -6.75
C LEU A 84 -10.05 -9.87 -7.21
N ILE A 85 -9.74 -10.19 -8.47
CA ILE A 85 -8.38 -10.04 -9.00
C ILE A 85 -7.97 -8.56 -9.08
N PHE A 86 -8.88 -7.70 -9.53
CA PHE A 86 -8.59 -6.27 -9.69
C PHE A 86 -8.80 -5.46 -8.41
N SER A 87 -9.75 -5.82 -7.54
CA SER A 87 -10.08 -5.05 -6.33
C SER A 87 -9.65 -5.74 -5.02
N GLY A 88 -9.43 -7.06 -5.04
CA GLY A 88 -9.05 -7.84 -3.86
C GLY A 88 -7.76 -7.36 -3.21
N PRO A 89 -6.68 -7.06 -3.95
CA PRO A 89 -5.45 -6.52 -3.36
C PRO A 89 -5.66 -5.17 -2.67
N ILE A 90 -6.53 -4.31 -3.22
CA ILE A 90 -6.92 -3.04 -2.58
C ILE A 90 -7.68 -3.32 -1.26
N LEU A 91 -8.62 -4.27 -1.28
CA LEU A 91 -9.35 -4.68 -0.07
C LEU A 91 -8.40 -5.23 1.00
N VAL A 92 -7.45 -6.08 0.62
CA VAL A 92 -6.41 -6.61 1.53
C VAL A 92 -5.61 -5.48 2.16
N ILE A 93 -5.16 -4.50 1.38
CA ILE A 93 -4.46 -3.31 1.89
C ILE A 93 -5.36 -2.51 2.84
N ALA A 94 -6.64 -2.33 2.51
CA ALA A 94 -7.60 -1.64 3.35
C ALA A 94 -7.77 -2.34 4.71
N PHE A 95 -7.90 -3.66 4.73
CA PHE A 95 -7.96 -4.44 5.99
C PHE A 95 -6.66 -4.35 6.78
N LEU A 96 -5.50 -4.47 6.13
CA LEU A 96 -4.19 -4.31 6.76
C LEU A 96 -4.00 -2.88 7.31
N SER A 97 -4.67 -1.89 6.73
CA SER A 97 -4.56 -0.48 7.16
C SER A 97 -5.18 -0.23 8.52
N ILE A 98 -6.17 -1.02 8.92
CA ILE A 98 -6.85 -0.88 10.21
C ILE A 98 -5.87 -1.04 11.39
N PRO A 99 -5.16 -2.18 11.55
CA PRO A 99 -4.17 -2.32 12.61
C PRO A 99 -3.01 -1.32 12.45
N TYR A 100 -2.62 -0.98 11.21
CA TYR A 100 -1.57 0.02 10.96
C TYR A 100 -1.91 1.39 11.55
N LEU A 101 -3.14 1.86 11.34
CA LEU A 101 -3.61 3.14 11.82
C LEU A 101 -3.74 3.15 13.35
N ILE A 102 -4.21 2.06 13.94
CA ILE A 102 -4.31 1.92 15.41
C ILE A 102 -2.91 2.01 16.04
N ILE A 103 -1.94 1.26 15.51
CA ILE A 103 -0.55 1.25 15.96
C ILE A 103 0.09 2.64 15.79
N SER A 104 -0.09 3.25 14.62
CA SER A 104 0.46 4.57 14.30
C SER A 104 -0.07 5.66 15.24
N ARG A 105 -1.37 5.62 15.59
CA ARG A 105 -1.96 6.55 16.55
C ARG A 105 -1.36 6.40 17.96
N LYS A 106 -1.18 5.16 18.43
CA LYS A 106 -0.56 4.89 19.74
C LYS A 106 0.84 5.49 19.82
N GLN A 107 1.68 5.28 18.81
CA GLN A 107 3.04 5.82 18.77
C GLN A 107 3.07 7.36 18.73
N GLN A 108 2.15 8.01 18.00
CA GLN A 108 2.06 9.47 17.97
C GLN A 108 1.71 10.05 19.34
N LEU A 109 0.74 9.47 20.05
CA LEU A 109 0.35 9.92 21.39
C LEU A 109 1.51 9.81 22.40
N HIS A 110 2.31 8.75 22.32
CA HIS A 110 3.50 8.59 23.17
C HIS A 110 4.60 9.61 22.86
N HIS A 111 4.80 9.97 21.59
CA HIS A 111 5.75 11.03 21.21
C HIS A 111 5.26 12.43 21.61
N HIS A 112 3.96 12.70 21.56
CA HIS A 112 3.39 13.99 21.98
C HIS A 112 3.41 14.18 23.50
N ALA A 113 3.13 13.15 24.30
CA ALA A 113 3.21 13.22 25.76
C ALA A 113 4.63 13.52 26.30
N LYS A 114 5.67 13.12 25.55
CA LYS A 114 7.09 13.37 25.91
C LYS A 114 7.60 14.74 25.44
N LYS A 115 6.82 15.49 24.63
CA LYS A 115 7.24 16.75 23.98
C LYS A 115 6.41 17.97 24.41
N ASN A 116 5.89 17.96 25.63
CA ASN A 116 5.35 19.17 26.29
C ASN A 116 6.45 20.08 26.86
N SER A 117 7.61 20.15 26.21
CA SER A 117 8.59 21.22 26.40
C SER A 117 9.06 21.72 25.04
N GLY A 118 8.35 22.73 24.54
CA GLY A 118 8.83 23.69 23.54
C GLY A 118 9.44 23.10 22.25
N LYS A 119 8.59 22.86 21.25
CA LYS A 119 8.79 23.20 19.82
C LYS A 119 7.90 22.30 18.96
N TYR A 120 6.84 22.92 18.45
CA TYR A 120 6.02 22.45 17.35
C TYR A 120 6.94 22.07 16.18
N GLY A 121 7.24 20.79 16.08
CA GLY A 121 8.11 20.23 15.04
C GLY A 121 7.25 19.62 13.96
N TRP A 122 6.90 20.45 12.98
CA TRP A 122 6.75 20.10 11.57
C TRP A 122 5.96 18.80 11.30
N SER A 123 4.63 18.90 11.34
CA SER A 123 3.79 17.94 10.65
C SER A 123 4.09 18.05 9.15
N HIS A 124 4.49 16.94 8.54
CA HIS A 124 4.65 16.80 7.09
C HIS A 124 3.29 16.93 6.40
N ARG A 125 2.76 18.16 6.36
CA ARG A 125 1.60 18.60 5.55
C ARG A 125 1.94 18.70 4.05
N LEU A 126 2.97 17.98 3.59
CA LEU A 126 3.37 17.92 2.18
C LEU A 126 2.33 17.21 1.31
N SER A 127 1.44 16.39 1.89
CA SER A 127 0.28 15.82 1.19
C SER A 127 -0.89 16.79 1.04
N THR A 128 -0.85 17.95 1.71
CA THR A 128 -1.88 18.99 1.65
C THR A 128 -1.35 20.28 1.04
N PHE A 129 -0.13 20.28 0.47
CA PHE A 129 0.29 21.39 -0.37
C PHE A 129 -0.47 21.28 -1.70
N PRO A 130 -1.46 22.15 -1.93
CA PRO A 130 -2.15 22.14 -3.20
C PRO A 130 -1.13 22.55 -4.26
N VAL A 131 -0.85 21.66 -5.21
CA VAL A 131 0.06 21.99 -6.32
C VAL A 131 -0.65 22.94 -7.30
N LEU A 132 -1.98 22.82 -7.42
CA LEU A 132 -2.86 23.77 -8.09
C LEU A 132 -3.95 24.23 -7.12
N VAL A 133 -3.87 25.48 -6.66
CA VAL A 133 -5.04 26.23 -6.16
C VAL A 133 -5.49 27.13 -7.31
N ASP A 134 -6.79 27.09 -7.62
CA ASP A 134 -7.52 27.91 -8.63
C ASP A 134 -7.50 27.45 -10.11
N GLY A 135 -7.78 26.16 -10.38
CA GLY A 135 -8.14 25.67 -11.72
C GLY A 135 -9.59 25.12 -11.78
N PRO A 136 -10.19 24.93 -12.98
CA PRO A 136 -11.58 24.49 -13.15
C PRO A 136 -11.92 23.11 -12.54
N PHE A 137 -10.91 22.38 -12.07
CA PHE A 137 -11.01 21.05 -11.44
C PHE A 137 -10.88 21.07 -9.91
N GLY A 138 -10.84 22.25 -9.27
CA GLY A 138 -10.71 22.36 -7.81
C GLY A 138 -9.28 22.11 -7.31
N VAL A 139 -9.14 21.86 -6.01
CA VAL A 139 -7.85 21.72 -5.32
C VAL A 139 -7.21 20.38 -5.70
N VAL A 140 -6.48 20.32 -6.81
CA VAL A 140 -5.81 19.08 -7.24
C VAL A 140 -4.52 18.89 -6.44
N SER A 141 -4.48 17.81 -5.66
CA SER A 141 -3.31 17.39 -4.91
C SER A 141 -2.23 16.82 -5.86
N ALA A 142 -0.95 16.97 -5.51
CA ALA A 142 0.17 16.35 -6.24
C ALA A 142 -0.05 14.84 -6.48
N ALA A 143 -0.67 14.18 -5.49
CA ALA A 143 -1.00 12.76 -5.52
C ALA A 143 -2.04 12.41 -6.60
N GLU A 144 -2.97 13.32 -6.89
CA GLU A 144 -3.98 13.10 -7.93
C GLU A 144 -3.37 13.28 -9.32
N VAL A 145 -2.48 14.26 -9.49
CA VAL A 145 -1.75 14.47 -10.76
C VAL A 145 -0.90 13.25 -11.11
N ILE A 146 -0.13 12.72 -10.16
CA ILE A 146 0.67 11.51 -10.41
C ILE A 146 -0.21 10.28 -10.70
N GLY A 147 -1.38 10.19 -10.06
CA GLY A 147 -2.36 9.13 -10.32
C GLY A 147 -2.88 9.20 -11.75
N ILE A 148 -3.35 10.37 -12.19
CA ILE A 148 -3.84 10.60 -13.55
C ILE A 148 -2.74 10.32 -14.58
N LEU A 149 -1.53 10.83 -14.36
CA LEU A 149 -0.40 10.59 -15.26
C LEU A 149 -0.07 9.10 -15.38
N SER A 150 -0.08 8.38 -14.25
CA SER A 150 0.15 6.92 -14.23
C SER A 150 -0.92 6.18 -15.04
N VAL A 151 -2.20 6.59 -14.95
CA VAL A 151 -3.28 6.01 -15.75
C VAL A 151 -3.07 6.26 -17.24
N ILE A 152 -2.69 7.47 -17.65
CA ILE A 152 -2.42 7.79 -19.06
C ILE A 152 -1.27 6.93 -19.60
N VAL A 153 -0.16 6.84 -18.87
CA VAL A 153 0.99 6.01 -19.25
C VAL A 153 0.58 4.54 -19.40
N PHE A 154 -0.23 4.03 -18.46
CA PHE A 154 -0.77 2.68 -18.53
C PHE A 154 -1.65 2.45 -19.77
N VAL A 155 -2.55 3.38 -20.09
CA VAL A 155 -3.41 3.27 -21.28
C VAL A 155 -2.58 3.24 -22.56
N ILE A 156 -1.58 4.13 -22.69
CA ILE A 156 -0.66 4.14 -23.84
C ILE A 156 0.08 2.82 -23.96
N TRP A 157 0.60 2.30 -22.84
CA TRP A 157 1.27 1.01 -22.80
C TRP A 157 0.36 -0.13 -23.25
N ALA A 158 -0.86 -0.20 -22.73
CA ALA A 158 -1.81 -1.25 -23.08
C ALA A 158 -2.16 -1.20 -24.58
N VAL A 159 -2.45 -0.01 -25.11
CA VAL A 159 -2.71 0.18 -26.55
C VAL A 159 -1.50 -0.27 -27.39
N PHE A 160 -0.29 0.08 -26.98
CA PHE A 160 0.93 -0.33 -27.68
C PHE A 160 1.10 -1.85 -27.72
N VAL A 161 0.92 -2.54 -26.59
CA VAL A 161 1.00 -4.01 -26.53
C VAL A 161 -0.07 -4.68 -27.38
N TYR A 162 -1.32 -4.21 -27.32
CA TYR A 162 -2.39 -4.76 -28.15
C TYR A 162 -2.17 -4.49 -29.63
N ALA A 163 -1.69 -3.31 -30.01
CA ALA A 163 -1.37 -2.98 -31.40
C ALA A 163 -0.25 -3.89 -31.95
N LEU A 164 0.82 -4.11 -31.17
CA LEU A 164 1.89 -5.04 -31.56
C LEU A 164 1.36 -6.48 -31.73
N ARG A 165 0.48 -6.92 -30.82
CA ARG A 165 -0.12 -8.25 -30.89
C ARG A 165 -0.94 -8.41 -32.17
N ASP A 166 -1.80 -7.46 -32.49
CA ASP A 166 -2.65 -7.57 -33.67
C ASP A 166 -1.79 -7.58 -34.95
N LEU A 167 -0.73 -6.74 -35.02
CA LEU A 167 0.22 -6.76 -36.14
C LEU A 167 0.93 -8.11 -36.30
N THR A 168 1.37 -8.74 -35.21
CA THR A 168 2.02 -10.07 -35.28
C THR A 168 1.09 -11.16 -35.80
N ILE A 169 -0.21 -11.10 -35.45
CA ILE A 169 -1.21 -12.06 -35.93
C ILE A 169 -1.46 -11.89 -37.43
N PHE A 170 -1.46 -10.65 -37.94
CA PHE A 170 -1.62 -10.39 -39.37
C PHE A 170 -0.45 -10.93 -40.20
N ASP A 171 0.79 -10.74 -39.74
CA ASP A 171 2.01 -11.20 -40.42
C ASP A 171 2.07 -12.74 -40.51
N GLU A 172 1.78 -13.45 -39.40
CA GLU A 172 1.71 -14.92 -39.40
C GLU A 172 0.60 -15.47 -40.31
N ALA A 173 -0.55 -14.79 -40.37
CA ALA A 173 -1.67 -15.20 -41.20
C ALA A 173 -1.38 -15.02 -42.71
N GLU A 174 -0.59 -14.01 -43.08
CA GLU A 174 -0.16 -13.78 -44.47
C GLU A 174 0.90 -14.79 -44.91
N LEU A 175 1.90 -15.04 -44.05
CA LEU A 175 2.96 -16.03 -44.31
C LEU A 175 2.42 -17.47 -44.50
N THR A 176 1.40 -17.83 -43.70
CA THR A 176 0.75 -19.15 -43.81
C THR A 176 -0.02 -19.31 -45.11
N LYS A 177 -0.59 -18.22 -45.65
CA LYS A 177 -1.31 -18.26 -46.94
C LYS A 177 -0.36 -18.43 -48.13
N GLU A 178 0.80 -17.76 -48.11
CA GLU A 178 1.83 -17.88 -49.15
C GLU A 178 2.47 -19.28 -49.20
N THR A 179 2.60 -19.97 -48.05
CA THR A 179 3.24 -21.29 -47.97
C THR A 179 2.33 -22.45 -48.46
N ILE A 180 1.01 -22.23 -48.47
CA ILE A 180 0.01 -23.25 -48.84
C ILE A 180 -0.43 -23.14 -50.32
N MET A 181 -0.06 -22.05 -51.00
CA MET A 181 -0.29 -21.87 -52.44
C MET A 181 0.88 -22.43 -53.27
#